data_AF-A0A947EVW7-F1
#
_entry.id   AF-A0A947EVW7-F1
#
_cell.length_a   1.000
_cell.length_b   1.000
_cell.length_c   1.000
_cell.angle_alpha   90.00
_cell.angle_beta   90.00
_cell.angle_gamma   90.00
#
_symmetry.space_group_name_H-M   'P 1'
#
loop_
_entity.id
_entity.type
_entity.pdbx_description
1 polymer ?
#
loop_
_entity_poly.entity_id
_entity_poly.type
_entity_poly.pdbx_seq_one_letter_code
_entity_poly.pdbx_strand_id
1 'polypeptide(L)'
;PYNGDIAIKLIGEQIKCVILSASDPYAVYGLMKAYEIVPDIVTGIASNTIAGRAMVEQLCGVKALNLIDFSTTRELKQILTERTGFVL
;
A
#
# COMPACT_ATOMS: atom_id res chain seq x y z
N PRO A 1 20.92 -7.66 2.91
CA PRO A 1 20.85 -9.14 2.76
C PRO A 1 20.82 -9.52 1.28
N TYR A 2 21.81 -10.29 0.79
CA TYR A 2 22.06 -10.56 -0.64
C TYR A 2 21.02 -11.49 -1.32
N ASN A 3 20.01 -11.97 -0.59
CA ASN A 3 18.98 -12.90 -1.07
C ASN A 3 17.56 -12.31 -1.04
N GLY A 4 17.41 -11.01 -0.83
CA GLY A 4 16.10 -10.35 -0.74
C GLY A 4 15.25 -10.55 -2.00
N ASP A 5 15.84 -10.34 -3.17
CA ASP A 5 15.13 -10.45 -4.46
C ASP A 5 14.63 -11.87 -4.71
N ILE A 6 15.42 -12.89 -4.35
CA ILE A 6 15.04 -14.30 -4.47
C ILE A 6 13.88 -14.61 -3.52
N ALA A 7 13.95 -14.15 -2.27
CA ALA A 7 12.90 -14.37 -1.30
C ALA A 7 11.57 -13.75 -1.75
N ILE A 8 11.59 -12.49 -2.22
CA ILE A 8 10.42 -11.78 -2.74
C ILE A 8 9.83 -12.54 -3.93
N LYS A 9 10.66 -12.99 -4.87
CA LYS A 9 10.21 -13.74 -6.04
C LYS A 9 9.52 -15.06 -5.67
N LEU A 10 10.07 -15.79 -4.69
CA LEU A 10 9.52 -17.09 -4.29
C LEU A 10 8.20 -16.98 -3.52
N ILE A 11 8.00 -15.91 -2.74
CA ILE A 11 6.76 -15.72 -1.99
C ILE A 11 5.71 -14.91 -2.77
N GLY A 12 6.08 -14.29 -3.90
CA GLY A 12 5.24 -13.35 -4.65
C GLY A 12 3.85 -13.89 -4.98
N GLU A 13 3.74 -15.14 -5.43
CA GLU A 13 2.45 -15.78 -5.75
C GLU A 13 1.55 -16.01 -4.53
N GLN A 14 2.13 -16.03 -3.34
CA GLN A 14 1.43 -16.18 -2.06
C GLN A 14 1.01 -14.83 -1.45
N ILE A 15 1.54 -13.71 -1.96
CA ILE A 15 1.16 -12.37 -1.50
C ILE A 15 -0.23 -12.02 -2.04
N LYS A 16 -1.20 -11.91 -1.14
CA LYS A 16 -2.59 -11.56 -1.49
C LYS A 16 -2.87 -10.06 -1.43
N CYS A 17 -2.16 -9.33 -0.56
CA CYS A 17 -2.36 -7.91 -0.36
C CYS A 17 -1.02 -7.22 -0.10
N VAL A 18 -0.77 -6.11 -0.78
CA VAL A 18 0.43 -5.28 -0.60
C VAL A 18 0.03 -3.94 0.00
N ILE A 19 0.53 -3.65 1.20
CA ILE A 19 0.34 -2.36 1.86
C ILE A 19 1.70 -1.65 1.91
N LEU A 20 1.78 -0.48 1.27
CA LEU A 20 2.99 0.33 1.23
C LEU A 20 2.89 1.48 2.23
N SER A 21 3.69 1.44 3.30
CA SER A 21 3.81 2.55 4.24
C SER A 21 4.94 3.47 3.83
N ALA A 22 4.64 4.74 3.57
CA ALA A 22 5.62 5.72 3.05
C ALA A 22 5.54 7.07 3.78
N SER A 23 6.66 7.79 3.76
CA SER A 23 6.80 9.13 4.33
C SER A 23 6.09 10.21 3.51
N ASP A 24 6.10 10.06 2.19
CA ASP A 24 5.62 11.06 1.25
C ASP A 24 5.20 10.42 -0.10
N PRO A 25 4.43 11.13 -0.95
CA PRO A 25 3.94 10.60 -2.22
C PRO A 25 5.03 10.26 -3.24
N TYR A 26 6.19 10.92 -3.21
CA TYR A 26 7.27 10.64 -4.15
C TYR A 26 8.03 9.38 -3.78
N ALA A 27 8.19 9.09 -2.49
CA ALA A 27 8.70 7.81 -2.00
C ALA A 27 7.82 6.63 -2.46
N VAL A 28 6.50 6.82 -2.45
CA VAL A 28 5.55 5.84 -3.01
C VAL A 28 5.85 5.59 -4.49
N TYR A 29 5.89 6.66 -5.29
CA TYR A 29 6.14 6.55 -6.73
C TYR A 29 7.50 5.90 -7.03
N GLY A 30 8.55 6.33 -6.34
CA GLY A 30 9.90 5.80 -6.51
C GLY A 30 9.98 4.31 -6.21
N LEU A 31 9.36 3.85 -5.12
CA LEU A 31 9.37 2.44 -4.74
C LEU A 31 8.53 1.58 -5.71
N MET A 32 7.37 2.07 -6.14
CA MET A 32 6.56 1.41 -7.17
C MET A 32 7.36 1.21 -8.46
N LYS A 33 8.13 2.21 -8.89
CA LYS A 33 8.98 2.11 -10.08
C LYS A 33 10.20 1.22 -9.88
N ALA A 34 10.85 1.29 -8.72
CA ALA A 34 12.06 0.53 -8.45
C ALA A 34 11.82 -0.98 -8.35
N TYR A 35 10.67 -1.38 -7.80
CA TYR A 35 10.33 -2.80 -7.59
C TYR A 35 9.25 -3.31 -8.56
N GLU A 36 8.80 -2.48 -9.49
CA GLU A 36 7.73 -2.80 -10.45
C GLU A 36 6.45 -3.33 -9.76
N ILE A 37 6.15 -2.81 -8.56
CA ILE A 37 4.98 -3.20 -7.78
C ILE A 37 3.87 -2.14 -7.84
N VAL A 38 2.63 -2.61 -7.76
CA VAL A 38 1.45 -1.76 -7.55
C VAL A 38 0.81 -2.18 -6.22
N PRO A 39 0.93 -1.35 -5.16
CA PRO A 39 0.32 -1.68 -3.87
C PRO A 39 -1.20 -1.60 -3.94
N ASP A 40 -1.87 -2.39 -3.12
CA ASP A 40 -3.32 -2.32 -2.93
C ASP A 40 -3.71 -1.06 -2.14
N ILE A 41 -2.88 -0.69 -1.16
CA ILE A 41 -3.09 0.47 -0.31
C ILE A 41 -1.74 1.15 -0.01
N VAL A 42 -1.73 2.47 -0.03
CA VAL A 42 -0.68 3.30 0.55
C VAL A 42 -1.12 3.84 1.90
N THR A 43 -0.22 3.77 2.88
CA THR A 43 -0.40 4.34 4.23
C THR A 43 0.86 5.08 4.69
N GLY A 44 0.89 5.49 5.95
CA GLY A 44 2.01 6.21 6.57
C GLY A 44 1.81 7.72 6.55
N ILE A 45 2.89 8.47 6.76
CA ILE A 45 2.83 9.94 6.81
C ILE A 45 2.27 10.51 5.49
N ALA A 46 2.53 9.83 4.36
CA ALA A 46 2.01 10.18 3.05
C ALA A 46 0.46 10.25 3.01
N SER A 47 -0.24 9.49 3.84
CA SER A 47 -1.71 9.42 3.84
C SER A 47 -2.38 10.11 5.04
N ASN A 48 -1.62 10.68 5.98
CA ASN A 48 -2.17 11.27 7.21
C ASN A 48 -2.95 12.58 6.99
N THR A 49 -2.77 13.24 5.84
CA THR A 49 -3.47 14.48 5.50
C THR A 49 -4.31 14.30 4.24
N ILE A 50 -5.36 15.11 4.11
CA ILE A 50 -6.23 15.10 2.91
C ILE A 50 -5.39 15.37 1.64
N ALA A 51 -4.51 16.37 1.70
CA ALA A 51 -3.63 16.72 0.57
C ALA A 51 -2.64 15.60 0.23
N GLY A 52 -2.04 14.97 1.24
CA GLY A 52 -1.13 13.84 1.04
C GLY A 52 -1.81 12.66 0.34
N ARG A 53 -3.00 12.26 0.80
CA ARG A 53 -3.80 11.21 0.15
C ARG A 53 -4.13 11.56 -1.30
N ALA A 54 -4.66 12.76 -1.53
CA ALA A 54 -5.00 13.20 -2.88
C ALA A 54 -3.78 13.18 -3.81
N MET A 55 -2.61 13.60 -3.32
CA MET A 55 -1.37 13.58 -4.08
C MET A 55 -0.90 12.16 -4.42
N VAL A 56 -0.97 11.22 -3.47
CA VAL A 56 -0.70 9.80 -3.73
C VAL A 56 -1.65 9.26 -4.81
N GLU A 57 -2.94 9.51 -4.66
CA GLU A 57 -3.96 9.01 -5.59
C GLU A 57 -3.77 9.59 -7.00
N GLN A 58 -3.46 10.88 -7.12
CA GLN A 58 -3.24 11.55 -8.40
C GLN A 58 -1.90 11.17 -9.06
N LEU A 59 -0.83 11.07 -8.28
CA LEU A 59 0.53 10.80 -8.80
C LEU A 59 0.74 9.32 -9.10
N CYS A 60 0.28 8.45 -8.21
CA CYS A 60 0.60 7.02 -8.22
C CYS A 60 -0.58 6.16 -8.70
N GLY A 61 -1.80 6.71 -8.77
CA GLY A 61 -2.99 5.97 -9.22
C GLY A 61 -3.42 4.84 -8.27
N VAL A 62 -2.99 4.90 -7.01
CA VAL A 62 -3.28 3.88 -5.98
C VAL A 62 -4.01 4.49 -4.81
N LYS A 63 -4.79 3.66 -4.12
CA LYS A 63 -5.60 4.06 -2.97
C LYS A 63 -4.72 4.48 -1.80
N ALA A 64 -5.03 5.62 -1.17
CA ALA A 64 -4.33 6.06 0.05
C ALA A 64 -5.28 6.06 1.27
N LEU A 65 -4.92 5.34 2.33
CA LEU A 65 -5.70 5.28 3.57
C LEU A 65 -4.92 5.82 4.76
N ASN A 66 -5.55 6.68 5.55
CA ASN A 66 -5.03 7.12 6.84
C ASN A 66 -5.39 6.09 7.92
N LEU A 67 -4.48 5.16 8.22
CA LEU A 67 -4.77 4.11 9.21
C LEU A 67 -4.74 4.57 10.67
N ILE A 68 -4.36 5.83 10.94
CA ILE A 68 -4.49 6.45 12.26
C ILE A 68 -5.93 6.92 12.48
N ASP A 69 -6.64 7.26 11.41
CA ASP A 69 -8.05 7.62 11.44
C ASP A 69 -8.92 6.36 11.46
N PHE A 70 -9.53 6.10 12.61
CA PHE A 70 -10.39 4.94 12.83
C PHE A 70 -11.56 4.86 11.83
N SER A 71 -12.01 5.97 11.27
CA SER A 71 -13.09 5.98 10.27
C SER A 71 -12.72 5.18 9.00
N THR A 72 -11.43 5.03 8.71
CA THR A 72 -10.92 4.25 7.56
C THR A 72 -10.89 2.75 7.82
N THR A 73 -11.11 2.29 9.05
CA THR A 73 -11.04 0.87 9.44
C THR A 73 -12.00 0.00 8.63
N ARG A 74 -13.20 0.51 8.37
CA ARG A 74 -14.21 -0.21 7.57
C ARG A 74 -13.71 -0.48 6.16
N GLU A 75 -13.11 0.52 5.54
CA GLU A 75 -12.57 0.44 4.19
C GLU A 75 -11.34 -0.48 4.12
N LEU A 76 -10.44 -0.39 5.11
CA LEU A 76 -9.32 -1.33 5.23
C LEU A 76 -9.83 -2.78 5.32
N LYS A 77 -10.82 -3.06 6.17
CA LYS A 77 -11.39 -4.40 6.31
C LYS A 77 -11.99 -4.92 5.01
N GLN A 78 -12.71 -4.07 4.26
CA GLN A 78 -13.26 -4.43 2.96
C GLN A 78 -12.15 -4.86 1.99
N ILE A 79 -11.09 -4.07 1.86
CA ILE A 79 -9.97 -4.39 0.96
C ILE A 79 -9.28 -5.69 1.41
N LEU A 80 -9.03 -5.86 2.71
CA LEU A 80 -8.42 -7.09 3.21
C LEU A 80 -9.30 -8.31 2.96
N THR A 81 -10.61 -8.21 3.17
CA THR A 81 -11.56 -9.30 2.89
C THR A 81 -11.58 -9.64 1.40
N GLU A 82 -11.64 -8.64 0.52
CA GLU A 82 -11.63 -8.84 -0.93
C GLU A 82 -10.34 -9.49 -1.43
N ARG A 83 -9.19 -9.08 -0.88
CA ARG A 83 -7.87 -9.57 -1.33
C ARG A 83 -7.51 -10.93 -0.73
N THR A 84 -7.83 -11.17 0.53
CA THR A 84 -7.40 -12.38 1.27
C THR A 84 -8.48 -13.47 1.33
N GLY A 85 -9.75 -13.12 1.16
CA GLY A 85 -10.89 -14.01 1.39
C GLY A 85 -11.25 -14.20 2.87
N PHE A 86 -10.59 -13.50 3.80
CA PHE A 86 -10.92 -13.55 5.23
C PHE A 86 -12.10 -12.65 5.57
N VAL A 87 -13.03 -13.15 6.39
CA VAL A 87 -14.15 -12.36 6.91
C VAL A 87 -13.66 -11.59 8.15
N LEU A 88 -13.60 -10.25 8.06
CA LEU A 88 -12.98 -9.34 9.05
C LEU A 88 -13.96 -8.30 9.61
#